data_AF-A0ABD0RLY8-F1
#
_entry.id   AF-A0ABD0RLY8-F1
#
_cell.length_a   1.000
_cell.length_b   1.000
_cell.length_c   1.000
_cell.angle_alpha   90.00
_cell.angle_beta   90.00
_cell.angle_gamma   90.00
#
_symmetry.space_group_name_H-M   'P 1'
#
loop_
_entity.id
_entity.type
_entity.pdbx_description
1 polymer ?
#
loop_
_entity_poly.entity_id
_entity_poly.type
_entity_poly.pdbx_seq_one_letter_code
_entity_poly.pdbx_strand_id
1 'polypeptide(L)'
;MESVNVSAEELSCPVCCEIFKAPVLLSCSHSVCKETKKTQECPVCSRRSSKHDPPLNLALKNLCESFVKERNERRSLHRDKLKLFCLEDKQLLCLVCRDSQKHVNHTFRPISEVLPSYK
;
A
#
# COMPACT_ATOMS: atom_id res chain seq x y z
N MET A 1 14.59 -6.02 -18.11
CA MET A 1 14.15 -6.61 -16.83
C MET A 1 12.73 -6.12 -16.62
N GLU A 2 11.73 -6.95 -16.91
CA GLU A 2 10.33 -6.56 -16.78
C GLU A 2 10.01 -6.27 -15.31
N SER A 3 9.53 -5.06 -15.03
CA SER A 3 8.98 -4.70 -13.73
C SER A 3 7.70 -5.50 -13.53
N VAL A 4 7.77 -6.61 -12.79
CA VAL A 4 6.57 -7.31 -12.33
C VAL A 4 5.77 -6.31 -11.49
N ASN A 5 4.64 -5.86 -12.02
CA ASN A 5 3.81 -4.86 -11.38
C ASN A 5 2.98 -5.58 -10.30
N VAL A 6 3.56 -5.76 -9.13
CA VAL A 6 2.92 -6.46 -8.00
C VAL A 6 1.78 -5.60 -7.45
N SER A 7 0.59 -6.17 -7.37
CA SER A 7 -0.60 -5.50 -6.84
C SER A 7 -0.67 -5.53 -5.31
N ALA A 8 -1.48 -4.66 -4.71
CA ALA A 8 -1.65 -4.64 -3.25
C ALA A 8 -2.35 -5.92 -2.76
N GLU A 9 -3.24 -6.47 -3.58
CA GLU A 9 -4.01 -7.68 -3.32
C GLU A 9 -3.11 -8.90 -3.20
N GLU A 10 -2.10 -9.04 -4.07
CA GLU A 10 -1.13 -10.15 -4.03
C GLU A 10 -0.22 -10.13 -2.79
N LEU A 11 -0.05 -8.95 -2.17
CA LEU A 11 0.75 -8.74 -0.97
C LEU A 11 -0.09 -8.61 0.30
N SER A 12 -1.39 -8.90 0.21
CA SER A 12 -2.32 -8.77 1.33
C SER A 12 -2.42 -10.05 2.16
N CYS A 13 -2.49 -9.88 3.47
CA CYS A 13 -2.73 -10.96 4.41
C CYS A 13 -4.20 -11.39 4.34
N PRO A 14 -4.52 -12.69 4.17
CA PRO A 14 -5.89 -13.16 4.04
C PRO A 14 -6.72 -13.04 5.35
N VAL A 15 -6.08 -12.69 6.47
CA VAL A 15 -6.73 -12.61 7.79
C VAL A 15 -7.03 -11.16 8.17
N CYS A 16 -6.07 -10.26 8.04
CA CYS A 16 -6.26 -8.84 8.39
C CYS A 16 -6.55 -7.96 7.17
N CYS A 17 -6.49 -8.50 5.95
CA CYS A 17 -6.71 -7.80 4.69
C CYS A 17 -5.77 -6.60 4.44
N GLU A 18 -4.69 -6.51 5.21
CA GLU A 18 -3.64 -5.48 5.07
C GLU A 18 -2.39 -6.08 4.42
N ILE A 19 -1.53 -5.23 3.85
CA ILE A 19 -0.20 -5.66 3.38
C ILE A 19 0.54 -6.40 4.50
N PHE A 20 1.17 -7.52 4.18
CA PHE A 20 1.82 -8.37 5.19
C PHE A 20 2.81 -7.58 6.06
N LYS A 21 2.63 -7.69 7.38
CA LYS A 21 3.57 -7.21 8.40
C LYS A 21 4.10 -8.41 9.16
N ALA A 22 5.42 -8.60 9.12
CA ALA A 22 6.08 -9.78 9.68
C ALA A 22 5.37 -11.10 9.31
N PRO A 23 5.23 -11.41 8.00
CA PRO A 23 4.57 -12.63 7.57
C PRO A 23 5.32 -13.86 8.10
N VAL A 24 4.58 -14.82 8.66
CA VAL A 24 5.11 -16.12 9.08
C VAL A 24 4.72 -17.19 8.08
N LEU A 25 5.64 -18.10 7.78
CA LEU A 25 5.40 -19.22 6.88
C LEU A 25 4.95 -20.45 7.67
N LEU A 26 3.71 -20.89 7.44
CA LEU A 26 3.16 -22.08 8.08
C LEU A 26 3.58 -23.36 7.34
N SER A 27 3.47 -24.51 7.99
CA SER A 27 3.79 -25.82 7.39
C SER A 27 2.85 -26.21 6.23
N CYS A 28 1.70 -25.55 6.11
CA CYS A 28 0.81 -25.66 4.95
C CYS A 28 1.17 -24.70 3.82
N SER A 29 2.32 -24.03 3.89
CA SER A 29 2.81 -23.03 2.94
C SER A 29 2.03 -21.72 2.87
N HIS A 30 0.92 -21.57 3.59
CA HIS A 30 0.27 -20.27 3.75
C HIS A 30 1.11 -19.32 4.58
N SER A 31 1.10 -18.05 4.17
CA SER A 31 1.69 -16.95 4.92
C SER A 31 0.59 -16.11 5.57
N VAL A 32 0.78 -15.73 6.83
CA VAL A 32 -0.12 -14.84 7.60
C VAL A 32 0.70 -13.88 8.44
N CYS A 33 0.18 -12.71 8.82
CA CYS A 33 0.88 -11.80 9.73
C CYS A 33 1.09 -12.46 11.10
N LYS A 34 2.26 -12.29 11.71
CA LYS A 34 2.57 -12.90 13.03
C LYS A 34 1.50 -12.62 14.09
N GLU A 35 1.01 -11.39 14.16
CA GLU A 35 0.00 -10.95 15.13
C GLU A 35 -1.38 -11.61 14.93
N THR A 36 -1.66 -12.12 13.73
CA THR A 36 -2.92 -12.80 13.41
C THR A 36 -2.90 -14.28 13.79
N LYS A 37 -1.71 -14.86 14.02
CA LYS A 37 -1.57 -16.26 14.43
C LYS A 37 -1.83 -16.41 15.93
N LYS A 38 -3.10 -16.50 16.31
CA LYS A 38 -3.54 -16.70 17.70
C LYS A 38 -3.55 -18.17 18.14
N THR A 39 -3.64 -19.10 17.19
CA THR A 39 -3.71 -20.54 17.44
C THR A 39 -2.65 -21.29 16.63
N GLN A 40 -2.50 -22.59 16.91
CA GLN A 40 -1.65 -23.46 16.09
C GLN A 40 -2.28 -23.80 14.74
N GLU A 41 -3.55 -23.47 14.51
CA GLU A 41 -4.25 -23.80 13.26
C GLU A 41 -4.00 -22.71 12.21
N CYS A 42 -3.87 -23.14 10.96
CA CYS A 42 -3.83 -22.20 9.85
C CYS A 42 -5.19 -21.54 9.71
N PRO A 43 -5.31 -20.20 9.74
CA PRO A 43 -6.59 -19.51 9.60
C PRO A 43 -7.15 -19.56 8.17
N VAL A 44 -6.37 -20.06 7.20
CA VAL A 44 -6.78 -20.17 5.78
C VAL A 44 -7.35 -21.55 5.47
N CYS A 45 -6.73 -22.62 5.99
CA CYS A 45 -7.09 -24.00 5.64
C CYS A 45 -7.30 -24.93 6.85
N SER A 46 -7.29 -24.39 8.06
CA SER A 46 -7.48 -25.10 9.34
C SER A 46 -6.44 -26.20 9.63
N ARG A 47 -5.41 -26.37 8.81
CA ARG A 47 -4.34 -27.34 9.09
C ARG A 47 -3.57 -26.92 10.35
N ARG A 48 -3.47 -27.83 11.32
CA ARG A 48 -2.65 -27.62 12.52
C ARG A 48 -1.15 -27.58 12.17
N SER A 49 -0.49 -26.52 12.62
CA SER A 49 0.95 -26.30 12.52
C SER A 49 1.69 -27.23 13.48
N SER A 50 2.74 -27.89 12.99
CA SER A 50 3.60 -28.74 13.82
C SER A 50 4.51 -27.92 14.74
N LYS A 51 4.76 -26.64 14.40
CA LYS A 51 5.61 -25.71 15.17
C LYS A 51 4.75 -24.64 15.85
N HIS A 52 5.04 -24.39 17.13
CA HIS A 52 4.44 -23.29 17.88
C HIS A 52 4.86 -21.94 17.29
N ASP A 53 6.17 -21.75 17.05
CA ASP A 53 6.72 -20.55 16.43
C ASP A 53 7.17 -20.83 14.97
N PRO A 54 6.39 -20.39 13.98
CA PRO A 54 6.75 -20.53 12.56
C PRO A 54 7.83 -19.49 12.17
N PRO A 55 8.73 -19.82 11.23
CA PRO A 55 9.71 -18.87 10.76
C PRO A 55 9.07 -17.69 10.01
N LEU A 56 9.73 -16.54 10.03
CA LEU A 56 9.35 -15.40 9.20
C LEU A 56 9.64 -15.68 7.72
N ASN A 57 8.70 -15.31 6.85
CA ASN A 57 8.90 -15.29 5.41
C ASN A 57 9.60 -13.98 5.01
N LEU A 58 10.93 -13.95 5.15
CA LEU A 58 11.73 -12.76 4.87
C LEU A 58 11.62 -12.30 3.40
N ALA A 59 11.49 -13.22 2.46
CA ALA A 59 11.31 -12.87 1.05
C ALA A 59 10.02 -12.07 0.84
N LEU A 60 8.89 -12.59 1.36
CA LEU A 60 7.60 -11.88 1.28
C LEU A 60 7.63 -10.56 2.05
N LYS A 61 8.28 -10.53 3.21
CA LYS A 61 8.47 -9.29 4.00
C LYS A 61 9.20 -8.23 3.17
N ASN A 62 10.33 -8.57 2.55
CA ASN A 62 11.14 -7.64 1.77
C ASN A 62 10.39 -7.11 0.54
N LEU A 63 9.57 -7.95 -0.11
CA LEU A 63 8.70 -7.54 -1.21
C LEU A 63 7.64 -6.53 -0.74
N CYS A 64 6.98 -6.81 0.39
CA CYS A 64 6.00 -5.90 0.99
C CYS A 64 6.62 -4.56 1.38
N GLU A 65 7.80 -4.59 2.02
CA GLU A 65 8.53 -3.38 2.41
C GLU A 65 8.95 -2.54 1.19
N SER A 66 9.43 -3.19 0.13
CA SER A 66 9.80 -2.52 -1.12
C SER A 66 8.59 -1.88 -1.80
N PHE A 67 7.46 -2.59 -1.87
CA PHE A 67 6.20 -2.08 -2.42
C PHE A 67 5.70 -0.85 -1.64
N VAL A 68 5.68 -0.93 -0.30
CA VAL A 68 5.26 0.18 0.56
C VAL A 68 6.21 1.37 0.41
N LYS A 69 7.52 1.13 0.32
CA LYS A 69 8.52 2.18 0.11
C LYS A 69 8.31 2.89 -1.22
N GLU A 70 8.19 2.16 -2.33
CA GLU A 70 7.95 2.74 -3.66
C GLU A 70 6.64 3.56 -3.68
N ARG A 71 5.57 3.02 -3.09
CA ARG A 71 4.29 3.73 -2.96
C ARG A 71 4.43 5.02 -2.16
N ASN A 72 5.16 4.99 -1.05
CA ASN A 72 5.38 6.16 -0.20
C ASN A 72 6.26 7.20 -0.89
N GLU A 73 7.34 6.80 -1.57
CA GLU A 73 8.20 7.70 -2.34
C GLU A 73 7.40 8.39 -3.46
N ARG A 74 6.57 7.65 -4.21
CA ARG A 74 5.65 8.25 -5.18
C ARG A 74 4.71 9.25 -4.52
N ARG A 75 4.07 8.87 -3.41
CA ARG A 75 3.18 9.78 -2.66
C ARG A 75 3.90 11.04 -2.17
N SER A 76 5.12 10.93 -1.66
CA SER A 76 5.93 12.07 -1.23
C SER A 76 6.30 12.97 -2.41
N LEU A 77 6.75 12.39 -3.54
CA LEU A 77 7.02 13.14 -4.77
C LEU A 77 5.79 13.91 -5.26
N HIS A 78 4.59 13.35 -5.12
CA HIS A 78 3.35 14.05 -5.45
C HIS A 78 3.00 15.12 -4.40
N ARG A 79 3.22 14.85 -3.10
CA ARG A 79 2.91 15.78 -2.00
C ARG A 79 3.78 17.03 -2.02
N ASP A 80 5.07 16.89 -2.32
CA ASP A 80 6.00 18.02 -2.39
C ASP A 80 5.82 18.86 -3.67
N LYS A 81 5.04 18.36 -4.63
CA LYS A 81 4.73 19.01 -5.91
C LYS A 81 3.28 19.45 -6.02
N LEU A 82 2.53 19.49 -4.91
CA LEU A 82 1.16 20.00 -4.90
C LEU A 82 1.20 21.50 -5.24
N LYS A 83 0.73 21.83 -6.44
CA LYS A 83 0.74 23.21 -6.98
C LYS A 83 -0.62 23.63 -7.53
N LEU A 84 -1.55 22.70 -7.65
CA LEU A 84 -2.87 22.90 -8.21
C LEU A 84 -3.94 22.52 -7.20
N PHE A 85 -5.10 23.17 -7.29
CA PHE A 85 -6.32 22.85 -6.59
C PHE A 85 -7.38 22.47 -7.63
N CYS A 86 -7.98 21.28 -7.49
CA CYS A 86 -9.12 20.86 -8.29
C CYS A 86 -10.41 21.39 -7.66
N LEU A 87 -11.22 22.09 -8.45
CA LEU A 87 -12.43 22.74 -7.96
C LEU A 87 -13.54 21.74 -7.64
N GLU A 88 -13.65 20.69 -8.44
CA GLU A 88 -14.67 19.66 -8.34
C GLU A 88 -14.44 18.76 -7.11
N ASP A 89 -13.22 18.25 -6.94
CA ASP A 89 -12.87 17.35 -5.84
C ASP A 89 -12.40 18.09 -4.57
N LYS A 90 -12.25 19.42 -4.65
CA LYS A 90 -11.79 20.29 -3.55
C LYS A 90 -10.48 19.83 -2.89
N GLN A 91 -9.53 19.35 -3.71
CA GLN A 91 -8.27 18.79 -3.24
C GLN A 91 -7.05 19.39 -3.95
N LEU A 92 -5.93 19.38 -3.24
CA LEU A 92 -4.63 19.77 -3.78
C LEU A 92 -4.00 18.62 -4.55
N LEU A 93 -3.43 18.94 -5.71
CA LEU A 93 -2.86 17.99 -6.65
C LEU A 93 -1.53 18.49 -7.21
N CYS A 94 -0.69 17.55 -7.63
CA CYS A 94 0.49 17.87 -8.44
C CYS A 94 0.17 17.81 -9.94
N LEU A 95 1.09 18.29 -10.78
CA LEU A 95 0.93 18.28 -12.24
C LEU A 95 0.70 16.88 -12.82
N VAL A 96 1.33 15.85 -12.23
CA VAL A 96 1.15 14.46 -12.68
C VAL A 96 -0.26 13.95 -12.36
N CYS A 97 -0.82 14.32 -11.20
CA CYS A 97 -2.17 13.90 -10.81
C CYS A 97 -3.25 14.60 -11.63
N ARG A 98 -3.00 15.84 -12.08
CA ARG A 98 -3.90 16.57 -12.99
C ARG A 98 -4.20 15.78 -14.25
N ASP A 99 -3.18 15.14 -14.82
CA ASP A 99 -3.28 14.41 -16.09
C ASP A 99 -3.75 12.94 -15.90
N SER A 100 -4.10 12.55 -14.66
CA SER A 100 -4.62 11.20 -14.38
C SER A 100 -6.07 11.04 -14.87
N GLN A 101 -6.46 9.80 -15.19
CA GLN A 101 -7.83 9.48 -15.64
C GLN A 101 -8.91 9.95 -14.66
N LYS A 102 -8.62 9.96 -13.35
CA LYS A 102 -9.53 10.44 -12.30
C LYS A 102 -9.90 11.93 -12.48
N HIS A 103 -9.03 12.69 -13.12
CA HIS A 103 -9.07 14.15 -13.18
C HIS A 103 -9.31 14.67 -14.61
N VAL A 104 -9.73 13.79 -15.51
CA VAL A 104 -10.11 14.16 -16.88
C VAL A 104 -11.31 15.12 -16.83
N ASN A 105 -11.20 16.23 -17.58
CA ASN A 105 -12.22 17.29 -17.67
C ASN A 105 -12.51 18.06 -16.37
N HIS A 106 -11.70 17.90 -15.32
CA HIS A 106 -11.81 18.74 -14.12
C HIS A 106 -11.14 20.10 -14.35
N THR A 107 -11.58 21.10 -13.58
CA THR A 107 -11.04 22.45 -13.61
C THR A 107 -10.04 22.63 -12.48
N PHE A 108 -8.88 23.21 -12.81
CA PHE A 108 -7.80 23.42 -11.85
C PHE A 108 -7.45 24.89 -11.72
N ARG A 109 -7.07 25.29 -10.51
CA ARG A 109 -6.50 26.61 -10.23
C ARG A 109 -5.15 26.47 -9.52
N PRO A 110 -4.15 27.30 -9.82
CA PRO A 110 -2.94 27.38 -9.01
C PRO A 110 -3.29 27.70 -7.57
N ILE A 111 -2.56 27.12 -6.61
CA ILE A 111 -2.80 27.36 -5.18
C ILE A 111 -2.71 28.85 -4.84
N SER A 112 -1.79 29.57 -5.49
CA SER A 112 -1.61 31.02 -5.32
C SER A 112 -2.84 31.86 -5.70
N GLU A 113 -3.71 31.35 -6.58
CA GLU A 113 -4.95 32.03 -6.98
C GLU A 113 -6.13 31.71 -6.06
N VAL A 114 -6.08 30.57 -5.39
CA VAL A 114 -7.16 30.11 -4.49
C VAL A 114 -6.92 30.61 -3.05
N LEU A 115 -5.68 30.93 -2.69
CA LEU A 115 -5.31 31.36 -1.35
C LEU A 115 -4.53 32.68 -1.36
N PRO A 116 -5.19 33.83 -1.06
CA PRO A 116 -4.48 35.04 -0.65
C PRO A 116 -3.90 34.96 0.79
N SER A 117 -4.13 33.87 1.54
CA SER A 117 -4.09 33.93 3.02
C SER A 117 -3.47 32.73 3.78
N TYR A 118 -2.65 31.88 3.16
CA TYR A 118 -1.85 30.91 3.93
C TYR A 118 -0.47 31.50 4.23
N LYS A 119 -0.38 32.20 5.37
CA LYS A 119 0.86 32.38 6.13
C LYS A 119 0.99 31.26 7.15
#